data_AF-A0A9E3QLY0-F1
#
_entry.id   AF-A0A9E3QLY0-F1
#
_cell.length_a   1.000
_cell.length_b   1.000
_cell.length_c   1.000
_cell.angle_alpha   90.00
_cell.angle_beta   90.00
_cell.angle_gamma   90.00
#
_symmetry.space_group_name_H-M   'P 1'
#
loop_
_entity.id
_entity.type
_entity.pdbx_description
1 polymer ?
#
loop_
_entity_poly.entity_id
_entity_poly.type
_entity_poly.pdbx_seq_one_letter_code
_entity_poly.pdbx_strand_id
1 'polypeptide(L)' 'PKRWVAERSFAWLGRDRRHSKDYEYFPESSAAWVRISAIGGMLRRLAPDEKRKSAPFMYGKPRAA' A
#
# COMPACT_ATOMS: atom_id res chain seq x y z
N PRO A 1 15.33 15.81 5.50
CA PRO A 1 14.00 15.64 4.87
C PRO A 1 13.54 14.15 4.83
N LYS A 2 12.33 13.84 5.34
CA LYS A 2 11.81 12.46 5.49
C LYS A 2 11.23 11.88 4.17
N ARG A 3 12.04 11.85 3.11
CA ARG A 3 11.64 11.36 1.77
C ARG A 3 10.98 9.98 1.79
N TRP A 4 11.50 9.10 2.65
CA TRP A 4 11.00 7.73 2.83
C TRP A 4 9.52 7.67 3.21
N VAL A 5 8.97 8.71 3.86
CA VAL A 5 7.55 8.74 4.27
C VAL A 5 6.66 8.82 3.03
N ALA A 6 7.00 9.69 2.08
CA ALA A 6 6.26 9.85 0.82
C ALA A 6 6.40 8.61 -0.07
N GLU A 7 7.63 8.11 -0.23
CA GLU A 7 7.92 6.92 -1.04
C GLU A 7 7.16 5.68 -0.54
N ARG A 8 7.02 5.52 0.79
CA ARG A 8 6.24 4.43 1.39
C ARG A 8 4.75 4.53 1.08
N SER A 9 4.20 5.74 1.08
CA SER A 9 2.80 5.97 0.70
C SER A 9 2.55 5.52 -0.74
N PHE A 10 3.44 5.88 -1.68
CA PHE A 10 3.36 5.41 -3.07
C PHE A 10 3.54 3.89 -3.19
N ALA A 11 4.46 3.29 -2.43
CA ALA A 11 4.63 1.84 -2.40
C ALA A 11 3.36 1.10 -1.92
N TRP A 12 2.58 1.68 -1.01
CA TRP A 12 1.30 1.11 -0.59
C TRP A 12 0.21 1.22 -1.66
N LEU A 13 0.19 2.30 -2.45
CA LEU A 13 -0.73 2.45 -3.59
C LEU A 13 -0.47 1.38 -4.66
N GLY A 14 0.79 0.98 -4.86
CA GLY A 14 1.16 -0.11 -5.78
C GLY A 14 0.56 -1.49 -5.44
N ARG A 15 -0.03 -1.68 -4.25
CA ARG A 15 -0.78 -2.90 -3.90
C ARG A 15 -2.17 -2.94 -4.51
N ASP A 16 -2.67 -1.80 -5.01
CA ASP A 16 -3.92 -1.72 -5.73
C ASP A 16 -3.66 -1.76 -7.23
N ARG A 17 -4.10 -2.86 -7.87
CA ARG A 17 -3.91 -3.11 -9.31
C ARG A 17 -4.39 -1.97 -10.19
N ARG A 18 -5.36 -1.16 -9.72
CA ARG A 18 -5.92 -0.07 -10.51
C ARG A 18 -4.91 1.06 -10.77
N HIS A 19 -3.90 1.22 -9.92
CA HIS A 19 -2.84 2.21 -10.11
C HIS A 19 -1.72 1.74 -11.05
N SER A 20 -1.80 0.53 -11.61
CA SER A 20 -0.74 -0.01 -12.48
C SER A 20 -0.66 0.67 -13.84
N LYS A 21 -1.77 1.24 -14.33
CA LYS A 21 -1.87 2.06 -15.54
C LYS A 21 -2.91 3.14 -15.27
N ASP A 22 -2.81 4.26 -15.97
CA ASP A 22 -3.85 5.27 -15.95
C ASP A 22 -4.99 4.82 -16.86
N TYR A 23 -6.09 4.37 -16.25
CA TYR A 23 -7.27 3.88 -16.97
C TYR A 23 -8.38 4.93 -17.02
N GLU A 24 -8.21 6.03 -16.29
CA GLU A 24 -9.24 6.98 -15.95
C GLU A 24 -9.19 8.15 -16.92
N TYR A 25 -10.32 8.45 -17.54
CA TYR A 25 -10.41 9.56 -18.51
C TYR A 25 -10.33 10.93 -17.83
N PHE A 26 -10.81 11.02 -16.59
CA PHE A 26 -10.92 12.27 -15.84
C PHE A 26 -9.99 12.26 -14.61
N PRO A 27 -9.24 13.35 -14.36
CA PRO A 27 -8.33 13.42 -13.22
C PRO A 27 -9.04 13.30 -11.87
N GLU A 28 -10.30 13.70 -11.79
CA GLU A 28 -11.15 13.54 -10.60
C GLU A 28 -11.35 12.06 -10.26
N SER A 29 -11.51 11.22 -11.29
CA SER A 29 -11.63 9.77 -11.12
C SER A 29 -10.33 9.17 -10.62
N SER A 30 -9.18 9.54 -11.20
CA SER A 30 -7.86 9.09 -10.75
C SER A 30 -7.62 9.50 -9.30
N ALA A 31 -7.97 10.74 -8.93
CA ALA A 31 -7.87 11.23 -7.55
C ALA A 31 -8.80 10.48 -6.58
N ALA A 32 -10.01 10.11 -7.02
CA ALA A 32 -10.92 9.29 -6.23
C ALA A 32 -10.34 7.90 -5.95
N TRP A 33 -9.72 7.27 -6.95
CA TRP A 33 -9.08 5.96 -6.78
C TRP A 33 -7.93 5.98 -5.77
N VAL A 34 -7.09 7.01 -5.80
CA VAL A 34 -6.02 7.18 -4.80
C VAL A 34 -6.60 7.23 -3.38
N ARG A 35 -7.70 7.97 -3.18
CA ARG A 35 -8.38 8.06 -1.88
C ARG A 35 -8.97 6.71 -1.47
N ILE A 36 -9.63 6.01 -2.38
CA ILE A 36 -10.22 4.68 -2.13
C ILE A 36 -9.13 3.68 -1.73
N SER A 37 -7.98 3.65 -2.40
CA SER A 37 -6.88 2.73 -2.06
C SER A 37 -6.28 3.05 -0.69
N ALA A 38 -6.16 4.32 -0.33
CA ALA A 38 -5.74 4.74 1.01
C ALA A 38 -6.73 4.25 2.09
N ILE A 39 -8.04 4.45 1.87
CA ILE A 39 -9.11 3.96 2.76
C ILE A 39 -9.05 2.43 2.90
N GLY A 40 -8.97 1.71 1.78
CA GLY A 40 -8.82 0.25 1.80
C GLY A 40 -7.56 -0.21 2.55
N GLY A 41 -6.48 0.56 2.48
CA GLY A 41 -5.26 0.34 3.26
C GLY A 41 -5.49 0.48 4.77
N MET A 42 -6.23 1.50 5.18
CA MET A 42 -6.59 1.71 6.59
C MET A 42 -7.54 0.61 7.09
N LEU A 43 -8.55 0.22 6.31
CA LEU A 43 -9.47 -0.86 6.67
C LEU A 43 -8.75 -2.20 6.90
N ARG A 44 -7.78 -2.55 6.03
CA ARG A 44 -6.96 -3.76 6.21
C ARG A 44 -6.07 -3.74 7.46
N ARG A 45 -5.77 -2.56 8.00
CA ARG A 45 -5.03 -2.42 9.26
C ARG A 45 -5.94 -2.53 10.46
N LEU A 46 -7.16 -1.98 10.35
CA LEU A 46 -8.18 -2.07 11.39
C LEU A 46 -8.68 -3.50 11.57
N ALA A 47 -8.88 -4.23 10.46
CA ALA A 47 -9.30 -5.63 10.46
C ALA A 47 -8.38 -6.45 9.54
N PRO A 48 -7.20 -6.88 10.03
CA PRO A 48 -6.29 -7.70 9.24
C PRO A 48 -6.88 -9.10 8.98
N ASP A 49 -6.77 -9.55 7.74
CA ASP A 49 -7.15 -10.92 7.36
C ASP A 49 -6.08 -11.90 7.83
N GLU A 50 -6.40 -12.74 8.83
CA GLU A 50 -5.50 -13.74 9.38
C GLU A 50 -5.06 -14.79 8.35
N LYS A 51 -5.90 -15.05 7.34
CA LYS A 51 -5.58 -16.00 6.26
C LYS A 51 -4.55 -15.42 5.31
N ARG A 52 -4.50 -14.08 5.18
CA ARG A 52 -3.58 -13.37 4.30
C ARG A 52 -2.28 -13.04 5.01
N LYS A 53 -1.52 -14.08 5.36
CA LYS A 53 -0.19 -13.93 5.97
C LYS A 53 0.80 -13.33 4.95
N SER A 54 1.54 -12.31 5.36
CA SER A 54 2.70 -11.85 4.58
C SER A 54 3.73 -12.96 4.50
N ALA A 55 4.39 -13.10 3.35
CA ALA A 55 5.53 -14.01 3.24
C ALA A 55 6.51 -13.77 4.39
N PRO A 56 6.99 -14.82 5.07
CA PRO A 56 7.94 -14.67 6.15
C PRO A 56 9.19 -13.97 5.60
N PHE A 57 9.79 -13.10 6.41
CA PHE A 57 11.07 -12.51 6.08
C PHE A 57 12.11 -13.64 6.08
N MET A 58 12.56 -14.03 4.88
CA MET A 58 13.39 -15.23 4.68
C MET A 58 14.84 -15.06 5.16
N TYR A 59 15.30 -13.82 5.33
CA TYR A 59 16.65 -13.56 5.77
C TYR A 59 16.73 -13.62 7.30
N GLY A 60 17.84 -14.16 7.82
CA GLY A 60 18.07 -14.26 9.26
C GLY A 60 17.87 -12.90 9.92
N LYS A 61 16.89 -12.81 10.83
CA LYS A 61 16.73 -11.64 11.69
C LYS A 61 18.08 -11.44 12.41
N PRO A 62 18.74 -10.28 12.30
CA PRO A 62 19.91 -10.04 13.13
C PRO A 62 19.48 -10.23 14.58
N ARG A 63 20.21 -11.06 15.33
CA ARG A 63 20.03 -11.14 16.78
C ARG A 63 20.16 -9.71 17.29
N ALA A 64 19.13 -9.23 17.99
CA ALA A 64 19.23 -7.96 18.70
C ALA A 64 20.49 -8.04 19.58
N ALA A 65 21.38 -7.05 19.43
CA ALA A 65 22.57 -6.92 20.25
C ALA A 65 22.19 -6.70 21.72
#